data_AF-A0A839DRP2-F1
#
_entry.id   AF-A0A839DRP2-F1
#
_cell.length_a   1.000
_cell.length_b   1.000
_cell.length_c   1.000
_cell.angle_alpha   90.00
_cell.angle_beta   90.00
_cell.angle_gamma   90.00
#
_symmetry.space_group_name_H-M   'P 1'
#
loop_
_entity.id
_entity.type
_entity.pdbx_description
1 polymer ?
#
loop_
_entity_poly.entity_id
_entity_poly.type
_entity_poly.pdbx_seq_one_letter_code
_entity_poly.pdbx_strand_id
1 'polypeptide(L)'
;MAAGRAAGGVGLDEKHSPGHDRMGVRPNGAADGTVTEVEQPASLDHGERRQLDVVRRFGTAGALLLGVGAIGAGAAPVDNPLSGLRLIGLPARMPTTAMACAWLGMLMIVIGWLWLGRFAVPGARRMVSRTQLDRTVVMWALPLAVAPPLFSRDMYAYLAQSAIAAQGTDPYMYGPSAALGVDHPLTANVPNIWRDTPAPYGPGFLMLGRVIITVVGDNVVLGVLLWRIVMLAGLVLAIWAIPRLARRCGVHPTCALWLTAANPIVLFHAISGMHNEALLMGIMLAGIELGLRWRNLLGAVAAAIVITVAGAIKPPAFVALGFFGVYLARRRGGRFSDLVKVATLLVVIFLAAMTVITVASGWGLGWIETFDVPNRIKTWLAPMTAFGMTGGGIGMMLGLGNHTDAMLVLTKLIGYGISVVLCVRLLWSSFKGRVEPLAGLGVALGAVALLGPVLHPWYLLWAIPPLALSTNDKRFRITATVVSASVALLVPPTGMAYTLRAYMIPFAVIAAVLAFLITLLFVRGKVPQLLPPFSNVSKRS
;
A
#
# COMPACT_ATOMS: atom_id res chain seq x y z
N MET A 1 -56.24 36.50 -69.45
CA MET A 1 -56.18 35.22 -68.71
C MET A 1 -56.69 35.47 -67.30
N ALA A 2 -57.67 34.66 -66.93
CA ALA A 2 -58.52 34.62 -65.73
C ALA A 2 -58.22 35.55 -64.52
N ALA A 3 -59.26 36.32 -64.18
CA ALA A 3 -59.64 36.86 -62.87
C ALA A 3 -59.88 35.72 -61.84
N GLY A 4 -59.95 35.86 -60.51
CA GLY A 4 -60.04 37.02 -59.60
C GLY A 4 -60.97 36.66 -58.42
N ARG A 5 -60.73 37.28 -57.25
CA ARG A 5 -61.68 37.46 -56.10
C ARG A 5 -62.15 36.17 -55.37
N ALA A 6 -62.63 36.14 -54.12
CA ALA A 6 -62.65 36.99 -52.93
C ALA A 6 -63.35 36.18 -51.81
N ALA A 7 -62.90 36.36 -50.55
CA ALA A 7 -63.73 36.64 -49.37
C ALA A 7 -64.76 35.64 -48.80
N GLY A 8 -64.68 35.46 -47.46
CA GLY A 8 -65.80 35.78 -46.55
C GLY A 8 -66.55 34.63 -45.85
N GLY A 9 -66.86 34.85 -44.56
CA GLY A 9 -68.02 34.29 -43.82
C GLY A 9 -67.73 33.03 -42.99
N VAL A 10 -67.65 33.03 -41.64
CA VAL A 10 -68.65 33.33 -40.58
C VAL A 10 -69.71 32.22 -40.39
N GLY A 11 -69.87 31.76 -39.15
CA GLY A 11 -71.00 30.96 -38.64
C GLY A 11 -70.55 29.92 -37.60
N LEU A 12 -70.54 30.23 -36.29
CA LEU A 12 -71.64 30.11 -35.30
C LEU A 12 -71.99 28.65 -35.01
N ASP A 13 -71.54 28.14 -33.85
CA ASP A 13 -72.29 28.03 -32.58
C ASP A 13 -73.06 26.71 -32.50
N GLU A 14 -72.68 25.84 -31.55
CA GLU A 14 -73.67 25.23 -30.64
C GLU A 14 -73.02 24.60 -29.39
N LYS A 15 -73.68 24.88 -28.27
CA LYS A 15 -73.33 24.54 -26.89
C LYS A 15 -73.99 23.21 -26.47
N HIS A 16 -73.41 22.62 -25.41
CA HIS A 16 -74.07 21.83 -24.33
C HIS A 16 -74.50 20.39 -24.69
N SER A 17 -74.32 19.34 -23.87
CA SER A 17 -73.92 19.16 -22.46
C SER A 17 -73.67 17.63 -22.19
N PRO A 18 -73.72 17.04 -20.97
CA PRO A 18 -72.57 16.48 -20.25
C PRO A 18 -72.65 14.95 -19.98
N GLY A 19 -71.63 14.34 -19.36
CA GLY A 19 -71.83 13.07 -18.65
C GLY A 19 -70.62 12.18 -18.37
N HIS A 20 -70.39 11.99 -17.07
CA HIS A 20 -69.89 10.78 -16.39
C HIS A 20 -68.39 10.48 -16.23
N ASP A 21 -67.95 10.71 -14.98
CA ASP A 21 -66.96 9.99 -14.19
C ASP A 21 -66.74 8.52 -14.59
N ARG A 22 -65.47 8.17 -14.83
CA ARG A 22 -64.89 6.87 -14.42
C ARG A 22 -63.45 7.04 -13.95
N MET A 23 -63.23 6.78 -12.67
CA MET A 23 -61.93 6.47 -12.08
C MET A 23 -61.24 5.37 -12.89
N GLY A 24 -60.06 5.68 -13.43
CA GLY A 24 -59.19 4.75 -14.16
C GLY A 24 -57.76 4.81 -13.64
N VAL A 25 -57.37 3.72 -12.99
CA VAL A 25 -56.02 3.41 -12.48
C VAL A 25 -54.96 3.60 -13.58
N ARG A 26 -53.93 4.43 -13.34
CA ARG A 26 -52.77 4.56 -14.23
C ARG A 26 -51.74 3.47 -13.92
N PRO A 27 -51.26 2.69 -14.91
CA PRO A 27 -50.11 1.81 -14.74
C PRO A 27 -48.82 2.64 -14.68
N ASN A 28 -47.92 2.28 -13.76
CA ASN A 28 -46.58 2.86 -13.56
C ASN A 28 -45.81 2.98 -14.88
N GLY A 29 -45.53 4.23 -15.27
CA GLY A 29 -44.62 4.57 -16.36
C GLY A 29 -43.18 4.23 -16.01
N ALA A 30 -42.46 3.82 -17.06
CA ALA A 30 -41.06 3.46 -17.07
C ALA A 30 -40.18 4.43 -16.27
N ALA A 31 -39.37 3.86 -15.38
CA ALA A 31 -38.23 4.56 -14.80
C ALA A 31 -37.22 4.81 -15.91
N ASP A 32 -37.20 6.06 -16.39
CA ASP A 32 -36.15 6.61 -17.22
C ASP A 32 -34.84 6.46 -16.44
N GLY A 33 -33.99 5.55 -16.93
CA GLY A 33 -32.68 5.27 -16.36
C GLY A 33 -31.73 6.39 -16.73
N THR A 34 -31.88 7.57 -16.10
CA THR A 34 -30.81 8.56 -16.07
C THR A 34 -29.64 7.94 -15.33
N VAL A 35 -28.70 7.39 -16.09
CA VAL A 35 -27.33 7.20 -15.65
C VAL A 35 -26.90 8.57 -15.13
N THR A 36 -26.78 8.70 -13.81
CA THR A 36 -26.14 9.87 -13.22
C THR A 36 -24.71 9.89 -13.71
N GLU A 37 -24.48 10.63 -14.80
CA GLU A 37 -23.17 11.00 -15.27
C GLU A 37 -22.44 11.57 -14.05
N VAL A 38 -21.40 10.88 -13.59
CA VAL A 38 -20.59 11.37 -12.48
C VAL A 38 -19.95 12.66 -12.99
N GLU A 39 -20.55 13.79 -12.61
CA GLU A 39 -20.10 15.12 -13.03
C GLU A 39 -18.61 15.22 -12.72
N GLN A 40 -17.81 15.42 -13.77
CA GLN A 40 -16.37 15.47 -13.59
C GLN A 40 -16.03 16.68 -12.71
N PRO A 41 -15.22 16.50 -11.65
CA PRO A 41 -14.88 17.59 -10.76
C PRO A 41 -14.15 18.68 -11.55
N ALA A 42 -14.52 19.93 -11.33
CA ALA A 42 -13.86 21.06 -11.97
C ALA A 42 -12.39 21.17 -11.52
N SER A 43 -11.57 21.83 -12.34
CA SER A 43 -10.16 22.06 -11.97
C SER A 43 -10.07 23.01 -10.75
N LEU A 44 -9.02 22.86 -9.96
CA LEU A 44 -8.71 23.79 -8.86
C LEU A 44 -8.67 25.24 -9.34
N ASP A 45 -9.20 26.17 -8.54
CA ASP A 45 -9.12 27.61 -8.81
C ASP A 45 -7.72 28.19 -8.49
N HIS A 46 -7.54 29.49 -8.72
CA HIS A 46 -6.26 30.15 -8.49
C HIS A 46 -5.81 30.10 -7.01
N GLY A 47 -6.74 30.24 -6.07
CA GLY A 47 -6.45 30.19 -4.63
C GLY A 47 -6.03 28.78 -4.19
N GLU A 48 -6.79 27.77 -4.62
CA GLU A 48 -6.52 26.35 -4.36
C GLU A 48 -5.20 25.89 -5.00
N ARG A 49 -4.87 26.37 -6.20
CA ARG A 49 -3.55 26.10 -6.84
C ARG A 49 -2.39 26.69 -6.03
N ARG A 50 -2.54 27.92 -5.54
CA ARG A 50 -1.52 28.55 -4.67
C ARG A 50 -1.35 27.77 -3.36
N GLN A 51 -2.44 27.33 -2.75
CA GLN A 51 -2.39 26.47 -1.57
C GLN A 51 -1.70 25.13 -1.87
N LEU A 52 -2.03 24.49 -3.00
CA LEU A 52 -1.37 23.25 -3.44
C LEU A 52 0.14 23.43 -3.62
N ASP A 53 0.59 24.55 -4.19
CA ASP A 53 2.03 24.82 -4.34
C ASP A 53 2.73 24.95 -3.00
N VAL A 54 2.10 25.57 -2.00
CA VAL A 54 2.63 25.63 -0.63
C VAL A 54 2.71 24.23 -0.03
N VAL A 55 1.64 23.44 -0.12
CA VAL A 55 1.61 22.04 0.37
C VAL A 55 2.71 21.21 -0.28
N ARG A 56 2.88 21.32 -1.60
CA ARG A 56 3.89 20.59 -2.35
C ARG A 56 5.31 20.96 -1.90
N ARG A 57 5.61 22.26 -1.82
CA ARG A 57 6.93 22.75 -1.37
C ARG A 57 7.21 22.38 0.08
N PHE A 58 6.19 22.44 0.95
CA PHE A 58 6.31 22.05 2.35
C PHE A 58 6.67 20.57 2.50
N GLY A 59 5.96 19.66 1.84
CA GLY A 59 6.33 18.24 1.86
C GLY A 59 7.67 17.95 1.18
N THR A 60 8.08 18.74 0.18
CA THR A 60 9.41 18.63 -0.47
C THR A 60 10.53 19.03 0.49
N ALA A 61 10.35 20.11 1.23
CA ALA A 61 11.28 20.50 2.30
C ALA A 61 11.36 19.42 3.37
N GLY A 62 10.23 18.81 3.74
CA GLY A 62 10.19 17.65 4.63
C GLY A 62 10.98 16.45 4.09
N ALA A 63 10.82 16.12 2.81
CA ALA A 63 11.55 15.03 2.16
C ALA A 63 13.07 15.28 2.08
N LEU A 64 13.48 16.53 1.83
CA LEU A 64 14.89 16.93 1.85
C LEU A 64 15.48 16.85 3.25
N LEU A 65 14.77 17.33 4.27
CA LEU A 65 15.19 17.22 5.67
C LEU A 65 15.32 15.77 6.11
N LEU A 66 14.38 14.92 5.69
CA LEU A 66 14.43 13.48 5.94
C LEU A 66 15.61 12.83 5.20
N GLY A 67 15.90 13.22 3.96
CA GLY A 67 17.06 12.75 3.21
C GLY A 67 18.40 13.17 3.83
N VAL A 68 18.51 14.38 4.36
CA VAL A 68 19.69 14.83 5.13
C VAL A 68 19.79 14.06 6.45
N GLY A 69 18.66 13.88 7.14
CA GLY A 69 18.58 13.08 8.36
C GLY A 69 19.03 11.63 8.15
N ALA A 70 18.73 11.05 6.98
CA ALA A 70 19.14 9.69 6.62
C ALA A 70 20.66 9.47 6.63
N ILE A 71 21.46 10.51 6.38
CA ILE A 71 22.92 10.41 6.40
C ILE A 71 23.44 10.08 7.81
N GLY A 72 22.77 10.59 8.85
CA GLY A 72 23.20 10.39 10.24
C GLY A 72 22.31 9.52 11.12
N ALA A 73 21.04 9.40 10.77
CA ALA A 73 20.02 8.65 11.50
C ALA A 73 19.32 7.61 10.62
N GLY A 74 19.83 7.34 9.42
CA GLY A 74 19.34 6.27 8.55
C GLY A 74 19.99 4.92 8.84
N ALA A 75 19.50 3.92 8.14
CA ALA A 75 20.03 2.58 8.08
C ALA A 75 21.25 2.51 7.14
N ALA A 76 22.27 3.35 7.38
CA ALA A 76 23.50 3.36 6.59
C ALA A 76 24.29 2.03 6.72
N PRO A 77 25.07 1.65 5.69
CA PRO A 77 25.90 0.46 5.80
C PRO A 77 26.99 0.66 6.87
N VAL A 78 27.51 -0.44 7.41
CA VAL A 78 28.61 -0.45 8.39
C VAL A 78 29.79 0.32 7.82
N ASP A 79 30.21 -0.04 6.61
CA ASP A 79 31.19 0.73 5.83
C ASP A 79 30.48 1.86 5.08
N ASN A 80 30.17 2.94 5.81
CA ASN A 80 29.51 4.11 5.25
C ASN A 80 30.49 4.99 4.45
N PRO A 81 30.36 5.12 3.12
CA PRO A 81 31.27 5.93 2.31
C PRO A 81 31.16 7.44 2.58
N LEU A 82 30.09 7.87 3.25
CA LEU A 82 29.90 9.27 3.65
C LEU A 82 30.60 9.60 4.98
N SER A 83 31.01 8.58 5.73
CA SER A 83 31.76 8.78 6.96
C SER A 83 33.13 9.40 6.66
N GLY A 84 33.56 10.37 7.47
CA GLY A 84 34.84 11.07 7.27
C GLY A 84 34.79 12.29 6.35
N LEU A 85 33.80 12.40 5.45
CA LEU A 85 33.63 13.59 4.59
C LEU A 85 33.27 14.84 5.40
N ARG A 86 33.87 15.99 5.09
CA ARG A 86 33.80 17.22 5.91
C ARG A 86 32.36 17.73 6.11
N LEU A 87 31.69 18.08 5.01
CA LEU A 87 30.35 18.70 5.06
C LEU A 87 29.24 17.65 4.97
N ILE A 88 29.28 16.80 3.95
CA ILE A 88 28.23 15.79 3.72
C ILE A 88 28.21 14.73 4.82
N GLY A 89 29.35 14.43 5.44
CA GLY A 89 29.44 13.47 6.56
C GLY A 89 29.08 14.06 7.93
N LEU A 90 28.82 15.36 8.04
CA LEU A 90 28.50 16.00 9.33
C LEU A 90 27.29 15.39 10.04
N PRO A 91 26.16 15.09 9.36
CA PRO A 91 25.01 14.46 10.02
C PRO A 91 25.35 13.13 10.71
N ALA A 92 26.28 12.34 10.15
CA ALA A 92 26.74 11.08 10.73
C ALA A 92 27.49 11.26 12.07
N ARG A 93 28.02 12.47 12.33
CA ARG A 93 28.68 12.83 13.59
C ARG A 93 27.72 13.45 14.60
N MET A 94 26.51 13.80 14.17
CA MET A 94 25.47 14.44 14.99
C MET A 94 24.15 13.64 14.93
N PRO A 95 24.15 12.36 15.36
CA PRO A 95 23.03 11.45 15.13
C PRO A 95 21.71 11.93 15.76
N THR A 96 21.75 12.58 16.92
CA THR A 96 20.54 13.14 17.57
C THR A 96 19.94 14.30 16.76
N THR A 97 20.77 15.18 16.20
CA THR A 97 20.32 16.28 15.34
C THR A 97 19.81 15.75 14.00
N ALA A 98 20.53 14.81 13.39
CA ALA A 98 20.09 14.14 12.17
C ALA A 98 18.73 13.44 12.37
N MET A 99 18.53 12.82 13.54
CA MET A 99 17.27 12.22 13.93
C MET A 99 16.15 13.27 14.08
N ALA A 100 16.43 14.42 14.69
CA ALA A 100 15.47 15.51 14.80
C ALA A 100 15.06 16.04 13.42
N CYS A 101 16.01 16.19 12.48
CA CYS A 101 15.73 16.54 11.10
C CYS A 101 14.84 15.49 10.41
N ALA A 102 15.09 14.20 10.65
CA ALA A 102 14.29 13.12 10.10
C ALA A 102 12.84 13.16 10.63
N TRP A 103 12.64 13.27 11.94
CA TRP A 103 11.29 13.40 12.53
C TRP A 103 10.56 14.66 12.07
N LEU A 104 11.27 15.80 11.95
CA LEU A 104 10.69 17.02 11.40
C LEU A 104 10.22 16.78 9.96
N GLY A 105 11.05 16.14 9.13
CA GLY A 105 10.69 15.78 7.77
C GLY A 105 9.48 14.85 7.69
N MET A 106 9.39 13.86 8.58
CA MET A 106 8.24 12.95 8.68
C MET A 106 6.95 13.70 9.02
N LEU A 107 6.97 14.55 10.06
CA LEU A 107 5.83 15.38 10.46
C LEU A 107 5.38 16.29 9.31
N MET A 108 6.34 16.89 8.60
CA MET A 108 6.05 17.77 7.47
C MET A 108 5.39 17.04 6.29
N ILE A 109 5.85 15.82 5.97
CA ILE A 109 5.24 15.00 4.92
C ILE A 109 3.85 14.53 5.34
N VAL A 110 3.67 14.07 6.58
CA VAL A 110 2.36 13.58 7.06
C VAL A 110 1.33 14.71 7.04
N ILE A 111 1.64 15.90 7.56
CA ILE A 111 0.70 17.03 7.51
C ILE A 111 0.49 17.53 6.08
N GLY A 112 1.54 17.55 5.25
CA GLY A 112 1.46 17.90 3.84
C GLY A 112 0.53 16.96 3.08
N TRP A 113 0.60 15.67 3.37
CA TRP A 113 -0.29 14.65 2.81
C TRP A 113 -1.74 14.81 3.26
N LEU A 114 -1.98 15.17 4.52
CA LEU A 114 -3.33 15.50 5.02
C LEU A 114 -3.90 16.73 4.31
N TRP A 115 -3.09 17.78 4.11
CA TRP A 115 -3.51 18.96 3.33
C TRP A 115 -3.77 18.61 1.86
N LEU A 116 -2.92 17.78 1.25
CA LEU A 116 -3.12 17.27 -0.11
C LEU A 116 -4.45 16.52 -0.24
N GLY A 117 -4.83 15.76 0.79
CA GLY A 117 -6.09 15.03 0.85
C GLY A 117 -7.32 15.91 0.71
N ARG A 118 -7.26 17.19 1.13
CA ARG A 118 -8.35 18.15 0.96
C ARG A 118 -8.66 18.46 -0.50
N PHE A 119 -7.71 18.28 -1.40
CA PHE A 119 -7.87 18.42 -2.85
C PHE A 119 -8.21 17.11 -3.57
N ALA A 120 -8.24 15.98 -2.84
CA ALA A 120 -8.44 14.63 -3.38
C ALA A 120 -9.60 13.89 -2.69
N VAL A 121 -10.59 14.63 -2.17
CA VAL A 121 -11.79 14.08 -1.53
C VAL A 121 -12.79 13.62 -2.60
N PRO A 122 -13.34 12.40 -2.52
CA PRO A 122 -14.40 11.97 -3.43
C PRO A 122 -15.64 12.89 -3.34
N GLY A 123 -16.20 13.25 -4.50
CA GLY A 123 -17.40 14.11 -4.60
C GLY A 123 -17.15 15.60 -4.34
N ALA A 124 -15.89 16.03 -4.24
CA ALA A 124 -15.58 17.46 -4.16
C ALA A 124 -15.86 18.15 -5.50
N ARG A 125 -16.45 19.36 -5.46
CA ARG A 125 -16.74 20.18 -6.65
C ARG A 125 -15.49 20.46 -7.50
N ARG A 126 -14.35 20.65 -6.84
CA ARG A 126 -13.05 20.87 -7.47
C ARG A 126 -12.01 19.90 -6.91
N MET A 127 -11.16 19.38 -7.78
CA MET A 127 -10.18 18.38 -7.40
C MET A 127 -8.81 18.61 -8.06
N VAL A 128 -7.77 18.10 -7.40
CA VAL A 128 -6.42 18.06 -7.96
C VAL A 128 -6.40 17.20 -9.23
N SER A 129 -5.71 17.67 -10.27
CA SER A 129 -5.54 16.90 -11.49
C SER A 129 -4.53 15.77 -11.31
N ARG A 130 -4.53 14.81 -12.24
CA ARG A 130 -3.55 13.71 -12.22
C ARG A 130 -2.11 14.23 -12.28
N THR A 131 -1.83 15.14 -13.21
CA THR A 131 -0.49 15.74 -13.37
C THR A 131 -0.04 16.50 -12.13
N GLN A 132 -0.96 17.23 -11.48
CA GLN A 132 -0.66 17.96 -10.26
C GLN A 132 -0.31 17.02 -9.09
N LEU A 133 -1.04 15.90 -8.97
CA LEU A 133 -0.79 14.89 -7.94
C LEU A 133 0.52 14.14 -8.21
N ASP A 134 0.73 13.66 -9.43
CA ASP A 134 1.96 12.95 -9.82
C ASP A 134 3.20 13.80 -9.58
N ARG A 135 3.15 15.10 -9.94
CA ARG A 135 4.24 16.04 -9.65
C ARG A 135 4.52 16.15 -8.15
N THR A 136 3.49 16.18 -7.31
CA THR A 136 3.66 16.21 -5.85
C THR A 136 4.31 14.93 -5.34
N VAL A 137 3.84 13.77 -5.81
CA VAL A 137 4.42 12.46 -5.45
C VAL A 137 5.90 12.39 -5.84
N VAL A 138 6.25 12.78 -7.07
CA VAL A 138 7.64 12.79 -7.54
C VAL A 138 8.51 13.72 -6.70
N MET A 139 8.03 14.93 -6.39
CA MET A 139 8.78 15.89 -5.58
C MET A 139 9.03 15.42 -4.15
N TRP A 140 8.13 14.63 -3.56
CA TRP A 140 8.32 14.07 -2.23
C TRP A 140 9.11 12.76 -2.24
N ALA A 141 8.96 11.95 -3.29
CA ALA A 141 9.63 10.66 -3.44
C ALA A 141 11.11 10.80 -3.82
N LEU A 142 11.46 11.73 -4.71
CA LEU A 142 12.79 11.81 -5.31
C LEU A 142 13.92 12.00 -4.27
N PRO A 143 13.81 12.91 -3.28
CA PRO A 143 14.84 13.03 -2.24
C PRO A 143 15.04 11.72 -1.46
N LEU A 144 13.94 11.01 -1.16
CA LEU A 144 13.97 9.76 -0.40
C LEU A 144 14.51 8.59 -1.23
N ALA A 145 14.26 8.59 -2.53
CA ALA A 145 14.78 7.59 -3.47
C ALA A 145 16.30 7.68 -3.64
N VAL A 146 16.91 8.84 -3.37
CA VAL A 146 18.37 9.02 -3.47
C VAL A 146 19.05 8.94 -2.10
N ALA A 147 18.34 9.23 -1.02
CA ALA A 147 18.88 9.19 0.34
C ALA A 147 19.28 7.77 0.79
N PRO A 148 20.18 7.63 1.80
CA PRO A 148 20.40 6.36 2.48
C PRO A 148 19.08 5.74 2.97
N PRO A 149 18.99 4.39 3.05
CA PRO A 149 17.78 3.75 3.54
C PRO A 149 17.40 4.25 4.94
N LEU A 150 16.10 4.32 5.22
CA LEU A 150 15.53 4.72 6.51
C LEU A 150 14.54 3.65 6.97
N PHE A 151 14.21 3.64 8.26
CA PHE A 151 13.17 2.83 8.92
C PHE A 151 13.42 1.31 8.98
N SER A 152 14.22 0.74 8.08
CA SER A 152 14.54 -0.68 8.09
C SER A 152 15.95 -0.96 7.55
N ARG A 153 16.54 -2.05 8.02
CA ARG A 153 17.79 -2.64 7.55
C ARG A 153 17.57 -3.93 6.74
N ASP A 154 16.32 -4.28 6.43
CA ASP A 154 16.00 -5.53 5.73
C ASP A 154 16.68 -5.64 4.35
N MET A 155 16.95 -4.50 3.70
CA MET A 155 17.71 -4.47 2.44
C MET A 155 19.07 -5.20 2.53
N TYR A 156 19.73 -5.14 3.69
CA TYR A 156 20.99 -5.86 3.89
C TYR A 156 20.78 -7.37 4.02
N ALA A 157 19.66 -7.81 4.61
CA ALA A 157 19.27 -9.21 4.58
C ALA A 157 18.95 -9.68 3.15
N TYR A 158 18.31 -8.84 2.33
CA TYR A 158 18.05 -9.15 0.92
C TYR A 158 19.36 -9.36 0.17
N LEU A 159 20.35 -8.47 0.35
CA LEU A 159 21.67 -8.60 -0.28
C LEU A 159 22.41 -9.86 0.17
N ALA A 160 22.48 -10.11 1.49
CA ALA A 160 23.17 -11.29 2.00
C ALA A 160 22.52 -12.59 1.49
N GLN A 161 21.20 -12.71 1.55
CA GLN A 161 20.49 -13.90 1.04
C GLN A 161 20.62 -14.05 -0.48
N SER A 162 20.69 -12.93 -1.21
CA SER A 162 20.98 -12.93 -2.64
C SER A 162 22.39 -13.45 -2.95
N ALA A 163 23.35 -13.20 -2.07
CA ALA A 163 24.72 -13.68 -2.22
C ALA A 163 24.83 -15.18 -1.91
N ILE A 164 24.14 -15.67 -0.89
CA ILE A 164 23.98 -17.11 -0.63
C ILE A 164 23.43 -17.81 -1.89
N ALA A 165 22.40 -17.23 -2.50
CA ALA A 165 21.82 -17.69 -3.74
C ALA A 165 22.80 -17.65 -4.93
N ALA A 166 23.69 -16.66 -4.99
CA ALA A 166 24.66 -16.49 -6.07
C ALA A 166 25.87 -17.43 -5.99
N GLN A 167 26.30 -17.80 -4.77
CA GLN A 167 27.36 -18.81 -4.57
C GLN A 167 26.87 -20.26 -4.76
N GLY A 168 25.61 -20.46 -5.16
CA GLY A 168 25.02 -21.78 -5.38
C GLY A 168 24.59 -22.51 -4.10
N THR A 169 24.65 -21.85 -2.94
CA THR A 169 24.11 -22.37 -1.68
C THR A 169 22.60 -22.16 -1.61
N ASP A 170 21.89 -23.07 -0.97
CA ASP A 170 20.44 -22.94 -0.76
C ASP A 170 20.14 -21.89 0.34
N PRO A 171 19.52 -20.74 -0.01
CA PRO A 171 19.16 -19.69 0.94
C PRO A 171 18.00 -20.08 1.88
N TYR A 172 17.34 -21.22 1.64
CA TYR A 172 16.30 -21.76 2.51
C TYR A 172 16.85 -22.72 3.58
N MET A 173 18.09 -23.17 3.46
CA MET A 173 18.74 -24.00 4.48
C MET A 173 19.60 -23.18 5.45
N TYR A 174 20.25 -22.12 4.96
CA TYR A 174 21.24 -21.39 5.75
C TYR A 174 20.93 -19.90 5.84
N GLY A 175 21.12 -19.33 7.04
CA GLY A 175 21.16 -17.88 7.24
C GLY A 175 22.52 -17.26 6.85
N PRO A 176 22.59 -15.93 6.67
CA PRO A 176 23.81 -15.20 6.34
C PRO A 176 25.06 -15.56 7.15
N SER A 177 24.96 -15.71 8.48
CA SER A 177 26.11 -16.07 9.33
C SER A 177 26.73 -17.40 8.92
N ALA A 178 25.91 -18.43 8.74
CA ALA A 178 26.35 -19.78 8.46
C ALA A 178 26.85 -19.96 7.03
N ALA A 179 26.23 -19.26 6.07
CA ALA A 179 26.53 -19.42 4.65
C ALA A 179 27.69 -18.55 4.15
N LEU A 180 27.87 -17.34 4.70
CA LEU A 180 28.87 -16.37 4.24
C LEU A 180 29.94 -16.07 5.29
N GLY A 181 29.66 -16.33 6.58
CA GLY A 181 30.48 -15.89 7.70
C GLY A 181 30.05 -14.52 8.25
N VAL A 182 30.31 -14.30 9.55
CA VAL A 182 29.89 -13.07 10.26
C VAL A 182 30.66 -11.83 9.81
N ASP A 183 31.91 -12.00 9.36
CA ASP A 183 32.79 -10.91 8.91
C ASP A 183 32.58 -10.56 7.43
N HIS A 184 31.75 -11.32 6.71
CA HIS A 184 31.45 -11.03 5.30
C HIS A 184 30.81 -9.64 5.16
N PRO A 185 31.23 -8.79 4.21
CA PRO A 185 30.74 -7.41 4.09
C PRO A 185 29.20 -7.30 4.03
N LEU A 186 28.57 -8.24 3.32
CA LEU A 186 27.11 -8.32 3.24
C LEU A 186 26.47 -8.75 4.57
N THR A 187 27.03 -9.75 5.27
CA THR A 187 26.50 -10.27 6.54
C THR A 187 26.66 -9.29 7.68
N ALA A 188 27.78 -8.56 7.75
CA ALA A 188 28.06 -7.57 8.79
C ALA A 188 26.95 -6.49 8.88
N ASN A 189 26.27 -6.23 7.77
CA ASN A 189 25.19 -5.26 7.68
C ASN A 189 23.81 -5.79 8.10
N VAL A 190 23.65 -7.11 8.20
CA VAL A 190 22.39 -7.79 8.51
C VAL A 190 22.02 -7.61 9.99
N PRO A 191 20.78 -7.21 10.31
CA PRO A 191 20.30 -7.16 11.69
C PRO A 191 20.39 -8.52 12.38
N ASN A 192 20.75 -8.54 13.67
CA ASN A 192 20.93 -9.78 14.45
C ASN A 192 19.75 -10.75 14.33
N ILE A 193 18.51 -10.25 14.30
CA ILE A 193 17.30 -11.06 14.20
C ILE A 193 17.23 -11.90 12.91
N TRP A 194 17.98 -11.51 11.87
CA TRP A 194 17.94 -12.14 10.54
C TRP A 194 19.21 -12.90 10.17
N ARG A 195 20.27 -12.80 10.97
CA ARG A 195 21.61 -13.33 10.61
C ARG A 195 21.65 -14.86 10.55
N ASP A 196 20.88 -15.51 11.41
CA ASP A 196 20.88 -16.98 11.53
C ASP A 196 19.59 -17.60 10.97
N THR A 197 18.72 -16.79 10.36
CA THR A 197 17.45 -17.25 9.80
C THR A 197 17.56 -17.46 8.30
N PRO A 198 17.07 -18.59 7.76
CA PRO A 198 16.89 -18.76 6.32
C PRO A 198 15.98 -17.70 5.70
N ALA A 199 16.05 -17.54 4.38
CA ALA A 199 15.35 -16.49 3.66
C ALA A 199 13.81 -16.65 3.71
N PRO A 200 13.04 -15.72 4.32
CA PRO A 200 11.59 -15.79 4.39
C PRO A 200 10.91 -15.20 3.14
N TYR A 201 11.57 -15.27 1.98
CA TYR A 201 11.13 -14.67 0.73
C TYR A 201 10.92 -15.74 -0.34
N GLY A 202 10.00 -15.47 -1.26
CA GLY A 202 9.73 -16.43 -2.33
C GLY A 202 10.90 -16.56 -3.32
N PRO A 203 10.98 -17.68 -4.04
CA PRO A 203 12.14 -17.99 -4.89
C PRO A 203 12.31 -16.98 -6.03
N GLY A 204 11.22 -16.39 -6.53
CA GLY A 204 11.29 -15.34 -7.54
C GLY A 204 12.02 -14.08 -7.05
N PHE A 205 11.88 -13.73 -5.77
CA PHE A 205 12.60 -12.60 -5.18
C PHE A 205 14.11 -12.86 -5.12
N LEU A 206 14.48 -14.06 -4.65
CA LEU A 206 15.88 -14.46 -4.53
C LEU A 206 16.55 -14.67 -5.90
N MET A 207 15.81 -15.10 -6.93
CA MET A 207 16.32 -15.15 -8.30
C MET A 207 16.69 -13.76 -8.84
N LEU A 208 15.87 -12.73 -8.59
CA LEU A 208 16.21 -11.35 -8.94
C LEU A 208 17.44 -10.87 -8.18
N GLY A 209 17.49 -11.18 -6.88
CA GLY A 209 18.63 -10.88 -6.03
C GLY A 209 19.93 -11.51 -6.51
N ARG A 210 19.89 -12.79 -6.89
CA ARG A 210 21.02 -13.52 -7.46
C ARG A 210 21.61 -12.79 -8.66
N VAL A 211 20.77 -12.33 -9.59
CA VAL A 211 21.22 -11.56 -10.76
C VAL A 211 21.90 -10.25 -10.33
N ILE A 212 21.34 -9.53 -9.36
CA ILE A 212 21.94 -8.30 -8.84
C ILE A 212 23.33 -8.59 -8.25
N ILE A 213 23.46 -9.61 -7.40
CA ILE A 213 24.75 -9.96 -6.78
C ILE A 213 25.78 -10.42 -7.81
N THR A 214 25.39 -11.17 -8.84
CA THR A 214 26.32 -11.54 -9.93
C THR A 214 26.92 -10.31 -10.62
N VAL A 215 26.21 -9.19 -10.66
CA VAL A 215 26.69 -7.94 -11.27
C VAL A 215 27.55 -7.12 -10.29
N VAL A 216 27.18 -7.05 -9.01
CA VAL A 216 27.79 -6.10 -8.05
C VAL A 216 28.80 -6.74 -7.10
N GLY A 217 28.83 -8.07 -7.00
CA GLY A 217 29.59 -8.80 -5.99
C GLY A 217 29.23 -8.35 -4.58
N ASP A 218 30.26 -8.08 -3.77
CA ASP A 218 30.10 -7.68 -2.37
C ASP A 218 29.92 -6.17 -2.17
N ASN A 219 29.75 -5.41 -3.26
CA ASN A 219 29.55 -3.96 -3.17
C ASN A 219 28.17 -3.62 -2.62
N VAL A 220 28.11 -3.40 -1.30
CA VAL A 220 26.88 -3.09 -0.55
C VAL A 220 26.14 -1.89 -1.16
N VAL A 221 26.85 -0.80 -1.44
CA VAL A 221 26.22 0.46 -1.90
C VAL A 221 25.59 0.27 -3.28
N LEU A 222 26.32 -0.33 -4.22
CA LEU A 222 25.80 -0.58 -5.56
C LEU A 222 24.65 -1.60 -5.53
N GLY A 223 24.76 -2.63 -4.70
CA GLY A 223 23.68 -3.60 -4.47
C GLY A 223 22.41 -2.95 -3.94
N VAL A 224 22.52 -2.07 -2.94
CA VAL A 224 21.39 -1.26 -2.43
C VAL A 224 20.78 -0.45 -3.57
N LEU A 225 21.59 0.28 -4.35
CA LEU A 225 21.08 1.11 -5.45
C LEU A 225 20.35 0.31 -6.54
N LEU A 226 20.89 -0.84 -6.96
CA LEU A 226 20.23 -1.70 -7.96
C LEU A 226 18.92 -2.29 -7.43
N TRP A 227 18.91 -2.77 -6.18
CA TRP A 227 17.66 -3.21 -5.55
C TRP A 227 16.64 -2.08 -5.47
N ARG A 228 17.07 -0.84 -5.21
CA ARG A 228 16.16 0.32 -5.20
C ARG A 228 15.49 0.51 -6.55
N ILE A 229 16.22 0.38 -7.65
CA ILE A 229 15.67 0.48 -9.00
C ILE A 229 14.57 -0.57 -9.21
N VAL A 230 14.81 -1.82 -8.78
CA VAL A 230 13.82 -2.90 -8.86
C VAL A 230 12.57 -2.60 -8.03
N MET A 231 12.73 -2.13 -6.78
CA MET A 231 11.58 -1.77 -5.93
C MET A 231 10.77 -0.60 -6.51
N LEU A 232 11.47 0.43 -7.02
CA LEU A 232 10.83 1.59 -7.65
C LEU A 232 10.12 1.22 -8.95
N ALA A 233 10.64 0.28 -9.74
CA ALA A 233 9.95 -0.25 -10.90
C ALA A 233 8.61 -0.91 -10.51
N GLY A 234 8.60 -1.68 -9.41
CA GLY A 234 7.37 -2.20 -8.81
C GLY A 234 6.38 -1.09 -8.45
N LEU A 235 6.84 -0.02 -7.80
CA LEU A 235 5.98 1.13 -7.46
C LEU A 235 5.42 1.82 -8.72
N VAL A 236 6.22 1.98 -9.79
CA VAL A 236 5.76 2.54 -11.06
C VAL A 236 4.65 1.68 -11.68
N LEU A 237 4.79 0.35 -11.64
CA LEU A 237 3.73 -0.57 -12.08
C LEU A 237 2.44 -0.39 -11.25
N ALA A 238 2.55 -0.20 -9.94
CA ALA A 238 1.40 0.10 -9.09
C ALA A 238 0.74 1.44 -9.47
N ILE A 239 1.52 2.52 -9.64
CA ILE A 239 1.04 3.85 -10.06
C ILE A 239 0.38 3.82 -11.43
N TRP A 240 0.81 2.90 -12.30
CA TRP A 240 0.16 2.63 -13.58
C TRP A 240 -1.15 1.86 -13.43
N ALA A 241 -1.21 0.82 -12.59
CA ALA A 241 -2.37 -0.05 -12.43
C ALA A 241 -3.52 0.61 -11.64
N ILE A 242 -3.20 1.26 -10.51
CA ILE A 242 -4.17 1.84 -9.56
C ILE A 242 -5.23 2.72 -10.24
N PRO A 243 -4.88 3.70 -11.10
CA PRO A 243 -5.85 4.58 -11.77
C PRO A 243 -6.80 3.83 -12.70
N ARG A 244 -6.32 2.76 -13.33
CA ARG A 244 -7.08 1.98 -14.31
C ARG A 244 -8.07 1.06 -13.60
N LEU A 245 -7.61 0.39 -12.55
CA LEU A 245 -8.45 -0.40 -11.67
C LEU A 245 -9.50 0.47 -10.96
N ALA A 246 -9.10 1.64 -10.43
CA ALA A 246 -10.01 2.55 -9.76
C ALA A 246 -11.20 2.95 -10.65
N ARG A 247 -10.96 3.25 -11.93
CA ARG A 247 -12.04 3.56 -12.89
C ARG A 247 -13.01 2.41 -13.09
N ARG A 248 -12.54 1.16 -13.06
CA ARG A 248 -13.40 -0.03 -13.18
C ARG A 248 -14.32 -0.21 -11.98
N CYS A 249 -13.93 0.32 -10.82
CA CYS A 249 -14.72 0.30 -9.60
C CYS A 249 -15.50 1.61 -9.35
N GLY A 250 -15.51 2.57 -10.29
CA GLY A 250 -16.18 3.86 -10.11
C GLY A 250 -15.50 4.78 -9.09
N VAL A 251 -14.22 4.56 -8.77
CA VAL A 251 -13.43 5.41 -7.88
C VAL A 251 -12.61 6.40 -8.69
N HIS A 252 -12.66 7.69 -8.31
CA HIS A 252 -11.89 8.72 -8.99
C HIS A 252 -10.37 8.45 -8.82
N PRO A 253 -9.56 8.44 -9.89
CA PRO A 253 -8.15 8.05 -9.83
C PRO A 253 -7.29 8.81 -8.82
N THR A 254 -7.51 10.12 -8.66
CA THR A 254 -6.71 10.93 -7.73
C THR A 254 -7.03 10.64 -6.27
N CYS A 255 -8.27 10.26 -5.95
CA CYS A 255 -8.66 9.79 -4.62
C CYS A 255 -7.96 8.47 -4.25
N ALA A 256 -7.81 7.57 -5.23
CA ALA A 256 -7.11 6.30 -5.04
C ALA A 256 -5.60 6.53 -4.88
N LEU A 257 -4.99 7.32 -5.75
CA LEU A 257 -3.55 7.64 -5.70
C LEU A 257 -3.14 8.40 -4.44
N TRP A 258 -4.00 9.27 -3.91
CA TRP A 258 -3.72 9.98 -2.66
C TRP A 258 -3.57 9.01 -1.46
N LEU A 259 -4.45 8.02 -1.33
CA LEU A 259 -4.37 7.00 -0.27
C LEU A 259 -3.33 5.91 -0.53
N THR A 260 -2.75 5.86 -1.74
CA THR A 260 -1.80 4.82 -2.14
C THR A 260 -0.43 5.41 -2.45
N ALA A 261 -0.18 5.86 -3.67
CA ALA A 261 1.13 6.35 -4.11
C ALA A 261 1.64 7.56 -3.30
N ALA A 262 0.74 8.47 -2.90
CA ALA A 262 1.11 9.64 -2.09
C ALA A 262 1.14 9.36 -0.57
N ASN A 263 0.72 8.17 -0.14
CA ASN A 263 0.61 7.81 1.27
C ASN A 263 1.98 7.86 1.95
N PRO A 264 2.12 8.50 3.13
CA PRO A 264 3.38 8.56 3.86
C PRO A 264 4.01 7.19 4.12
N ILE A 265 3.21 6.13 4.30
CA ILE A 265 3.72 4.76 4.46
C ILE A 265 4.47 4.30 3.20
N VAL A 266 3.99 4.65 1.99
CA VAL A 266 4.71 4.34 0.74
C VAL A 266 6.02 5.13 0.66
N LEU A 267 5.99 6.42 0.97
CA LEU A 267 7.18 7.26 0.94
C LEU A 267 8.25 6.79 1.94
N PHE A 268 7.83 6.46 3.16
CA PHE A 268 8.75 6.08 4.24
C PHE A 268 9.22 4.64 4.07
N HIS A 269 8.32 3.67 3.91
CA HIS A 269 8.69 2.27 3.95
C HIS A 269 8.97 1.68 2.56
N ALA A 270 8.14 1.97 1.55
CA ALA A 270 8.35 1.38 0.23
C ALA A 270 9.53 2.05 -0.53
N ILE A 271 9.60 3.38 -0.52
CA ILE A 271 10.64 4.14 -1.21
C ILE A 271 11.91 4.22 -0.36
N SER A 272 11.82 4.84 0.83
CA SER A 272 13.01 5.06 1.66
C SER A 272 13.49 3.79 2.35
N GLY A 273 12.58 2.97 2.89
CA GLY A 273 12.90 1.70 3.54
C GLY A 273 13.09 0.52 2.59
N MET A 274 12.83 0.71 1.30
CA MET A 274 13.08 -0.26 0.23
C MET A 274 12.40 -1.62 0.44
N HIS A 275 11.22 -1.58 1.05
CA HIS A 275 10.43 -2.77 1.36
C HIS A 275 9.86 -3.43 0.08
N ASN A 276 9.95 -4.77 0.02
CA ASN A 276 9.58 -5.57 -1.15
C ASN A 276 8.07 -5.58 -1.48
N GLU A 277 7.26 -4.98 -0.61
CA GLU A 277 5.86 -4.62 -0.82
C GLU A 277 5.64 -3.83 -2.10
N ALA A 278 6.58 -2.95 -2.49
CA ALA A 278 6.48 -2.20 -3.74
C ALA A 278 6.44 -3.12 -4.96
N LEU A 279 7.30 -4.15 -4.97
CA LEU A 279 7.40 -5.12 -6.04
C LEU A 279 6.19 -6.06 -6.04
N LEU A 280 5.82 -6.60 -4.87
CA LEU A 280 4.61 -7.41 -4.70
C LEU A 280 3.38 -6.68 -5.23
N MET A 281 3.11 -5.46 -4.73
CA MET A 281 1.89 -4.73 -5.07
C MET A 281 1.88 -4.28 -6.52
N GLY A 282 3.04 -3.87 -7.05
CA GLY A 282 3.22 -3.48 -8.43
C GLY A 282 2.86 -4.59 -9.41
N ILE A 283 3.49 -5.76 -9.25
CA ILE A 283 3.27 -6.91 -10.13
C ILE A 283 1.84 -7.43 -9.97
N MET A 284 1.35 -7.57 -8.74
CA MET A 284 0.00 -8.06 -8.46
C MET A 284 -1.09 -7.19 -9.10
N LEU A 285 -1.07 -5.88 -8.86
CA LEU A 285 -2.08 -4.96 -9.40
C LEU A 285 -1.97 -4.82 -10.92
N ALA A 286 -0.74 -4.80 -11.46
CA ALA A 286 -0.55 -4.77 -12.91
C ALA A 286 -1.06 -6.05 -13.58
N GLY A 287 -0.79 -7.23 -13.01
CA GLY A 287 -1.30 -8.51 -13.49
C GLY A 287 -2.82 -8.54 -13.53
N ILE A 288 -3.49 -8.07 -12.46
CA ILE A 288 -4.95 -7.95 -12.44
C ILE A 288 -5.41 -7.01 -13.56
N GLU A 289 -4.89 -5.79 -13.64
CA GLU A 289 -5.32 -4.82 -14.66
C GLU A 289 -5.15 -5.34 -16.08
N LEU A 290 -4.04 -6.00 -16.39
CA LEU A 290 -3.80 -6.61 -17.71
C LEU A 290 -4.82 -7.70 -18.01
N GLY A 291 -5.12 -8.58 -17.05
CA GLY A 291 -6.15 -9.62 -17.20
C GLY A 291 -7.57 -9.05 -17.37
N LEU A 292 -7.87 -7.92 -16.73
CA LEU A 292 -9.14 -7.23 -16.87
C LEU A 292 -9.24 -6.43 -18.19
N ARG A 293 -8.09 -6.02 -18.75
CA ARG A 293 -8.00 -5.32 -20.04
C ARG A 293 -8.09 -6.29 -21.21
N TRP A 294 -7.32 -7.38 -21.19
CA TRP A 294 -7.32 -8.37 -22.26
C TRP A 294 -8.34 -9.45 -22.01
N ARG A 295 -9.49 -9.25 -22.66
CA ARG A 295 -10.72 -9.94 -22.39
C ARG A 295 -10.80 -11.36 -22.98
N ASN A 296 -9.68 -12.07 -23.12
CA ASN A 296 -9.56 -13.40 -23.75
C ASN A 296 -8.78 -14.40 -22.87
N LEU A 297 -8.63 -15.66 -23.33
CA LEU A 297 -7.93 -16.71 -22.59
C LEU A 297 -6.45 -16.37 -22.37
N LEU A 298 -5.74 -15.87 -23.39
CA LEU A 298 -4.33 -15.49 -23.29
C LEU A 298 -4.12 -14.41 -22.22
N GLY A 299 -5.01 -13.40 -22.16
CA GLY A 299 -4.98 -12.37 -21.13
C GLY A 299 -5.20 -12.93 -19.72
N ALA A 300 -6.11 -13.89 -19.57
CA ALA A 300 -6.31 -14.58 -18.29
C ALA A 300 -5.09 -15.42 -17.87
N VAL A 301 -4.47 -16.13 -18.81
CA VAL A 301 -3.26 -16.93 -18.56
C VAL A 301 -2.08 -16.04 -18.19
N ALA A 302 -1.82 -14.99 -18.97
CA ALA A 302 -0.75 -14.05 -18.71
C ALA A 302 -0.92 -13.36 -17.35
N ALA A 303 -2.14 -12.91 -17.01
CA ALA A 303 -2.43 -12.31 -15.70
C ALA A 303 -2.20 -13.30 -14.55
N ALA A 304 -2.64 -14.55 -14.69
CA ALA A 304 -2.42 -15.58 -13.68
C ALA A 304 -0.92 -15.88 -13.45
N ILE A 305 -0.12 -15.91 -14.52
CA ILE A 305 1.35 -16.04 -14.42
C ILE A 305 1.94 -14.84 -13.69
N VAL A 306 1.59 -13.62 -14.08
CA VAL A 306 2.10 -12.39 -13.45
C VAL A 306 1.73 -12.32 -11.96
N ILE A 307 0.50 -12.67 -11.60
CA ILE A 307 0.07 -12.71 -10.18
C ILE A 307 0.81 -13.83 -9.42
N THR A 308 1.04 -14.98 -10.06
CA THR A 308 1.86 -16.05 -9.47
C THR A 308 3.29 -15.59 -9.23
N VAL A 309 3.89 -14.85 -10.17
CA VAL A 309 5.21 -14.23 -9.97
C VAL A 309 5.20 -13.26 -8.79
N ALA A 310 4.15 -12.45 -8.61
CA ALA A 310 4.01 -11.59 -7.43
C ALA A 310 3.98 -12.39 -6.12
N GLY A 311 3.30 -13.54 -6.09
CA GLY A 311 3.33 -14.45 -4.95
C GLY A 311 4.69 -15.13 -4.74
N ALA A 312 5.41 -15.42 -5.83
CA ALA A 312 6.78 -15.90 -5.79
C ALA A 312 7.80 -14.82 -5.37
N ILE A 313 7.42 -13.54 -5.37
CA ILE A 313 8.13 -12.50 -4.63
C ILE A 313 7.81 -12.61 -3.15
N LYS A 314 6.51 -12.59 -2.82
CA LYS A 314 6.03 -12.68 -1.43
C LYS A 314 4.64 -13.33 -1.35
N PRO A 315 4.47 -14.45 -0.62
CA PRO A 315 3.30 -15.33 -0.75
C PRO A 315 1.89 -14.75 -0.54
N PRO A 316 1.65 -13.72 0.30
CA PRO A 316 0.33 -13.09 0.40
C PRO A 316 -0.30 -12.70 -0.95
N ALA A 317 0.49 -12.36 -1.97
CA ALA A 317 -0.04 -12.05 -3.30
C ALA A 317 -0.75 -13.23 -3.99
N PHE A 318 -0.52 -14.49 -3.60
CA PHE A 318 -1.28 -15.62 -4.15
C PHE A 318 -2.79 -15.52 -3.87
N VAL A 319 -3.20 -14.82 -2.81
CA VAL A 319 -4.61 -14.55 -2.51
C VAL A 319 -5.31 -13.82 -3.68
N ALA A 320 -4.57 -12.99 -4.43
CA ALA A 320 -5.11 -12.28 -5.58
C ALA A 320 -5.55 -13.21 -6.73
N LEU A 321 -4.97 -14.42 -6.87
CA LEU A 321 -5.43 -15.40 -7.85
C LEU A 321 -6.89 -15.80 -7.61
N GLY A 322 -7.28 -15.96 -6.34
CA GLY A 322 -8.66 -16.29 -5.98
C GLY A 322 -9.64 -15.19 -6.39
N PHE A 323 -9.35 -13.94 -6.04
CA PHE A 323 -10.24 -12.81 -6.36
C PHE A 323 -10.24 -12.47 -7.86
N PHE A 324 -9.10 -12.61 -8.55
CA PHE A 324 -9.04 -12.53 -10.01
C PHE A 324 -9.87 -13.64 -10.67
N GLY A 325 -9.78 -14.86 -10.17
CA GLY A 325 -10.60 -15.99 -10.61
C GLY A 325 -12.09 -15.76 -10.43
N VAL A 326 -12.50 -15.18 -9.30
CA VAL A 326 -13.90 -14.76 -9.08
C VAL A 326 -14.36 -13.78 -10.17
N TYR A 327 -13.53 -12.80 -10.54
CA TYR A 327 -13.86 -11.87 -11.62
C TYR A 327 -14.06 -12.60 -12.95
N LEU A 328 -13.15 -13.51 -13.31
CA LEU A 328 -13.24 -14.31 -14.54
C LEU A 328 -14.47 -15.23 -14.56
N ALA A 329 -14.78 -15.89 -13.43
CA ALA A 329 -15.92 -16.78 -13.31
C ALA A 329 -17.24 -16.04 -13.47
N ARG A 330 -17.39 -14.88 -12.81
CA ARG A 330 -18.58 -14.02 -12.96
C ARG A 330 -18.75 -13.53 -14.38
N ARG A 331 -17.64 -13.18 -15.03
CA ARG A 331 -17.65 -12.73 -16.43
C ARG A 331 -18.05 -13.82 -17.42
N ARG A 332 -17.85 -15.10 -17.10
CA ARG A 332 -18.27 -16.25 -17.92
C ARG A 332 -19.75 -16.64 -17.75
N GLY A 333 -20.45 -16.05 -16.78
CA GLY A 333 -21.86 -16.34 -16.50
C GLY A 333 -22.16 -16.52 -15.02
N GLY A 334 -21.13 -16.65 -14.17
CA GLY A 334 -21.30 -16.73 -12.72
C GLY A 334 -21.94 -18.03 -12.23
N ARG A 335 -21.95 -19.08 -13.05
CA ARG A 335 -22.40 -20.41 -12.62
C ARG A 335 -21.32 -21.07 -11.76
N PHE A 336 -21.72 -21.99 -10.89
CA PHE A 336 -20.75 -22.75 -10.09
C PHE A 336 -19.78 -23.55 -10.97
N SER A 337 -20.23 -24.04 -12.13
CA SER A 337 -19.36 -24.67 -13.12
C SER A 337 -18.32 -23.71 -13.72
N ASP A 338 -18.64 -22.44 -13.90
CA ASP A 338 -17.68 -21.42 -14.36
C ASP A 338 -16.60 -21.18 -13.30
N LEU A 339 -17.01 -21.15 -12.02
CA LEU A 339 -16.10 -21.04 -10.89
C LEU A 339 -15.12 -22.21 -10.85
N VAL A 340 -15.62 -23.45 -10.95
CA VAL A 340 -14.78 -24.65 -10.97
C VAL A 340 -13.81 -24.62 -12.16
N LYS A 341 -14.30 -24.36 -13.39
CA LYS A 341 -13.43 -24.30 -14.58
C LYS A 341 -12.33 -23.25 -14.47
N VAL A 342 -12.66 -22.05 -13.96
CA VAL A 342 -11.68 -20.99 -13.75
C VAL A 342 -10.70 -21.37 -12.64
N ALA A 343 -11.19 -21.89 -11.52
CA ALA A 343 -10.34 -22.31 -10.41
C ALA A 343 -9.35 -23.40 -10.86
N THR A 344 -9.81 -24.42 -11.57
CA THR A 344 -8.95 -25.46 -12.15
C THR A 344 -7.89 -24.87 -13.08
N LEU A 345 -8.27 -23.99 -14.01
CA LEU A 345 -7.33 -23.32 -14.91
C LEU A 345 -6.26 -22.53 -14.13
N LEU A 346 -6.66 -21.73 -13.15
CA LEU A 346 -5.74 -20.91 -12.37
C LEU A 346 -4.82 -21.76 -11.48
N VAL A 347 -5.32 -22.86 -10.91
CA VAL A 347 -4.50 -23.82 -10.15
C VAL A 347 -3.46 -24.47 -11.05
N VAL A 348 -3.84 -24.92 -12.26
CA VAL A 348 -2.90 -25.51 -13.22
C VAL A 348 -1.80 -24.51 -13.60
N ILE A 349 -2.17 -23.25 -13.89
CA ILE A 349 -1.19 -22.21 -14.23
C ILE A 349 -0.27 -21.90 -13.03
N PHE A 350 -0.84 -21.77 -11.84
CA PHE A 350 -0.09 -21.54 -10.61
C PHE A 350 0.94 -22.65 -10.38
N LEU A 351 0.52 -23.91 -10.44
CA LEU A 351 1.40 -25.06 -10.25
C LEU A 351 2.48 -25.10 -11.34
N ALA A 352 2.12 -24.91 -12.61
CA ALA A 352 3.08 -24.90 -13.71
C ALA A 352 4.13 -23.78 -13.54
N ALA A 353 3.70 -22.55 -13.26
CA ALA A 353 4.60 -21.41 -13.07
C ALA A 353 5.49 -21.58 -11.83
N MET A 354 4.93 -22.05 -10.69
CA MET A 354 5.72 -22.31 -9.50
C MET A 354 6.69 -23.47 -9.68
N THR A 355 6.33 -24.51 -10.45
CA THR A 355 7.27 -25.58 -10.81
C THR A 355 8.42 -25.03 -11.65
N VAL A 356 8.13 -24.20 -12.67
CA VAL A 356 9.19 -23.56 -13.47
C VAL A 356 10.11 -22.71 -12.60
N ILE A 357 9.56 -21.87 -11.72
CA ILE A 357 10.35 -21.04 -10.80
C ILE A 357 11.18 -21.90 -9.85
N THR A 358 10.58 -22.94 -9.26
CA THR A 358 11.25 -23.83 -8.31
C THR A 358 12.40 -24.58 -8.96
N VAL A 359 12.17 -25.19 -10.13
CA VAL A 359 13.20 -25.91 -10.88
C VAL A 359 14.30 -24.97 -11.37
N ALA A 360 13.94 -23.81 -11.94
CA ALA A 360 14.91 -22.84 -12.43
C ALA A 360 15.72 -22.15 -11.32
N SER A 361 15.18 -22.09 -10.11
CA SER A 361 15.90 -21.54 -8.96
C SER A 361 17.02 -22.48 -8.47
N GLY A 362 16.76 -23.79 -8.47
CA GLY A 362 17.68 -24.82 -7.98
C GLY A 362 17.58 -25.11 -6.48
N TRP A 363 16.66 -24.46 -5.74
CA TRP A 363 16.56 -24.55 -4.27
C TRP A 363 15.39 -25.43 -3.76
N GLY A 364 14.69 -26.10 -4.68
CA GLY A 364 13.57 -26.96 -4.32
C GLY A 364 12.45 -26.23 -3.57
N LEU A 365 11.75 -26.96 -2.70
CA LEU A 365 10.55 -26.48 -2.01
C LEU A 365 10.82 -25.88 -0.62
N GLY A 366 12.09 -25.62 -0.26
CA GLY A 366 12.47 -25.09 1.06
C GLY A 366 11.79 -23.77 1.41
N TRP A 367 11.38 -22.98 0.40
CA TRP A 367 10.61 -21.74 0.60
C TRP A 367 9.28 -21.96 1.35
N ILE A 368 8.66 -23.15 1.26
CA ILE A 368 7.43 -23.48 1.99
C ILE A 368 7.70 -23.59 3.50
N GLU A 369 8.85 -24.14 3.89
CA GLU A 369 9.22 -24.29 5.30
C GLU A 369 9.49 -22.93 5.96
N THR A 370 9.90 -21.93 5.17
CA THR A 370 10.17 -20.58 5.66
C THR A 370 8.91 -19.81 6.09
N PHE A 371 7.71 -20.35 5.84
CA PHE A 371 6.47 -19.81 6.43
C PHE A 371 6.45 -19.85 7.94
N ASP A 372 7.32 -20.66 8.56
CA ASP A 372 7.47 -20.67 10.02
C ASP A 372 8.34 -19.52 10.55
N VAL A 373 9.19 -18.90 9.73
CA VAL A 373 10.10 -17.82 10.19
C VAL A 373 9.34 -16.67 10.87
N PRO A 374 8.22 -16.14 10.31
CA PRO A 374 7.41 -15.14 11.02
C PRO A 374 6.84 -15.62 12.36
N ASN A 375 6.58 -16.92 12.56
CA ASN A 375 6.09 -17.42 13.84
C ASN A 375 7.13 -17.31 14.96
N ARG A 376 8.42 -17.25 14.63
CA ARG A 376 9.51 -17.15 15.62
C ARG A 376 9.73 -15.71 16.09
N ILE A 377 9.12 -14.74 15.42
CA ILE A 377 9.33 -13.32 15.67
C ILE A 377 8.15 -12.77 16.45
N LYS A 378 8.47 -11.99 17.49
CA LYS A 378 7.49 -11.35 18.36
C LYS A 378 7.49 -9.86 18.04
N THR A 379 6.37 -9.35 17.54
CA THR A 379 6.19 -7.91 17.28
C THR A 379 5.07 -7.36 18.14
N TRP A 380 5.30 -6.16 18.68
CA TRP A 380 4.36 -5.49 19.60
C TRP A 380 3.08 -5.03 18.90
N LEU A 381 3.13 -4.81 17.58
CA LEU A 381 1.96 -4.43 16.78
C LEU A 381 1.04 -5.61 16.48
N ALA A 382 1.53 -6.86 16.50
CA ALA A 382 0.76 -8.02 16.10
C ALA A 382 -0.26 -8.42 17.20
N PRO A 383 -1.57 -8.29 16.94
CA PRO A 383 -2.61 -8.62 17.92
C PRO A 383 -2.52 -10.04 18.45
N MET A 384 -2.26 -11.04 17.58
CA MET A 384 -2.18 -12.44 18.01
C MET A 384 -0.97 -12.68 18.92
N THR A 385 0.17 -12.06 18.62
CA THR A 385 1.34 -12.12 19.51
C THR A 385 1.06 -11.40 20.83
N ALA A 386 0.39 -10.25 20.81
CA ALA A 386 0.02 -9.53 22.03
C ALA A 386 -0.90 -10.38 22.92
N PHE A 387 -1.96 -10.99 22.36
CA PHE A 387 -2.84 -11.88 23.11
C PHE A 387 -2.10 -13.09 23.70
N GLY A 388 -1.20 -13.71 22.93
CA GLY A 388 -0.39 -14.83 23.42
C GLY A 388 0.53 -14.43 24.56
N MET A 389 1.20 -13.27 24.46
CA MET A 389 2.06 -12.73 25.52
C MET A 389 1.26 -12.37 26.78
N THR A 390 0.09 -11.73 26.63
CA THR A 390 -0.78 -11.41 27.76
C THR A 390 -1.29 -12.67 28.46
N GLY A 391 -1.72 -13.69 27.70
CA GLY A 391 -2.15 -14.97 28.26
C GLY A 391 -1.03 -15.67 29.04
N GLY A 392 0.19 -15.69 28.50
CA GLY A 392 1.38 -16.21 29.21
C GLY A 392 1.68 -15.43 30.49
N GLY A 393 1.58 -14.10 30.45
CA GLY A 393 1.74 -13.22 31.61
C GLY A 393 0.73 -13.50 32.72
N ILE A 394 -0.55 -13.66 32.37
CA ILE A 394 -1.60 -14.01 33.33
C ILE A 394 -1.33 -15.38 33.96
N GLY A 395 -0.90 -16.37 33.19
CA GLY A 395 -0.54 -17.70 33.71
C GLY A 395 0.55 -17.62 34.79
N MET A 396 1.58 -16.80 34.56
CA MET A 396 2.63 -16.56 35.54
C MET A 396 2.11 -15.82 36.78
N MET A 397 1.27 -14.80 36.62
CA MET A 397 0.68 -14.05 37.73
C MET A 397 -0.22 -14.90 38.64
N LEU A 398 -0.90 -15.89 38.06
CA LEU A 398 -1.79 -16.81 38.78
C LEU A 398 -1.06 -18.03 39.38
N GLY A 399 0.27 -18.12 39.23
CA GLY A 399 1.04 -19.27 39.72
C GLY A 399 0.84 -20.56 38.91
N LEU A 400 0.30 -20.47 37.69
CA LEU A 400 0.01 -21.63 36.82
C LEU A 400 1.23 -22.08 35.99
N GLY A 401 2.34 -21.33 36.04
CA GLY A 401 3.55 -21.56 35.25
C GLY A 401 3.64 -20.68 33.99
N ASN A 402 4.77 -20.76 33.29
CA ASN A 402 5.03 -20.00 32.07
C ASN A 402 4.49 -20.75 30.83
N HIS A 403 3.30 -20.36 30.37
CA HIS A 403 2.64 -20.93 29.19
C HIS A 403 2.75 -20.05 27.94
N THR A 404 3.70 -19.10 27.90
CA THR A 404 3.77 -18.09 26.84
C THR A 404 3.87 -18.69 25.44
N ASP A 405 4.71 -19.70 25.24
CA ASP A 405 4.90 -20.29 23.91
C ASP A 405 3.67 -21.08 23.45
N ALA A 406 3.02 -21.82 24.36
CA ALA A 406 1.76 -22.51 24.07
C ALA A 406 0.64 -21.52 23.70
N MET A 407 0.55 -20.40 24.44
CA MET A 407 -0.43 -19.34 24.16
C MET A 407 -0.14 -18.64 22.83
N LEU A 408 1.12 -18.43 22.48
CA LEU A 408 1.51 -17.88 21.17
C LEU A 408 1.12 -18.83 20.02
N VAL A 409 1.36 -20.13 20.17
CA VAL A 409 0.94 -21.13 19.15
C VAL A 409 -0.57 -21.10 18.98
N LEU A 410 -1.33 -21.18 20.09
CA LEU A 410 -2.79 -21.22 20.06
C LEU A 410 -3.38 -19.96 19.41
N THR A 411 -2.95 -18.78 19.86
CA THR A 411 -3.47 -17.50 19.33
C THR A 411 -3.14 -17.30 17.85
N LYS A 412 -1.95 -17.72 17.40
CA LYS A 412 -1.58 -17.69 15.98
C LYS A 412 -2.43 -18.64 15.14
N LEU A 413 -2.66 -19.87 15.61
CA LEU A 413 -3.54 -20.84 14.93
C LEU A 413 -4.98 -20.31 14.80
N ILE A 414 -5.50 -19.67 15.86
CA ILE A 414 -6.80 -19.00 15.81
C ILE A 414 -6.80 -17.88 14.76
N GLY A 415 -5.76 -17.03 14.74
CA GLY A 415 -5.60 -15.96 13.76
C GLY A 415 -5.59 -16.47 12.31
N TYR A 416 -4.87 -17.57 12.05
CA TYR A 416 -4.87 -18.23 10.74
C TYR A 416 -6.24 -18.79 10.37
N GLY A 417 -6.90 -19.48 11.30
CA GLY A 417 -8.25 -20.02 11.10
C GLY A 417 -9.26 -18.94 10.73
N ILE A 418 -9.28 -17.83 11.48
CA ILE A 418 -10.14 -16.68 11.20
C ILE A 418 -9.82 -16.07 9.83
N SER A 419 -8.53 -15.93 9.48
CA SER A 419 -8.09 -15.39 8.19
C SER A 419 -8.59 -16.24 7.02
N VAL A 420 -8.47 -17.57 7.12
CA VAL A 420 -8.95 -18.51 6.09
C VAL A 420 -10.47 -18.43 5.95
N VAL A 421 -11.22 -18.50 7.06
CA VAL A 421 -12.69 -18.40 7.05
C VAL A 421 -13.15 -17.08 6.43
N LEU A 422 -12.52 -15.97 6.79
CA LEU A 422 -12.85 -14.66 6.23
C LEU A 422 -12.52 -14.58 4.74
N CYS A 423 -11.36 -15.09 4.31
CA CYS A 423 -10.97 -15.13 2.91
C CYS A 423 -11.96 -15.94 2.06
N VAL A 424 -12.32 -17.15 2.50
CA VAL A 424 -13.32 -18.00 1.82
C VAL A 424 -14.69 -17.32 1.78
N ARG A 425 -15.12 -16.71 2.88
CA ARG A 425 -16.39 -15.96 2.93
C ARG A 425 -16.39 -14.77 1.97
N LEU A 426 -15.28 -14.05 1.86
CA LEU A 426 -15.12 -12.91 0.94
C LEU A 426 -15.06 -13.36 -0.52
N LEU A 427 -14.38 -14.46 -0.84
CA LEU A 427 -14.39 -15.06 -2.18
C LEU A 427 -15.81 -15.46 -2.58
N TRP A 428 -16.53 -16.14 -1.69
CA TRP A 428 -17.91 -16.55 -1.94
C TRP A 428 -18.86 -15.36 -2.08
N SER A 429 -18.74 -14.37 -1.20
CA SER A 429 -19.56 -13.15 -1.26
C SER A 429 -19.26 -12.34 -2.53
N SER A 430 -17.99 -12.32 -2.97
CA SER A 430 -17.59 -11.68 -4.22
C SER A 430 -18.12 -12.42 -5.44
N PHE A 431 -18.13 -13.76 -5.40
CA PHE A 431 -18.70 -14.61 -6.44
C PHE A 431 -20.21 -14.39 -6.58
N LYS A 432 -20.93 -14.28 -5.45
CA LYS A 432 -22.36 -13.94 -5.40
C LYS A 432 -22.68 -12.48 -5.72
N GLY A 433 -21.68 -11.65 -6.00
CA GLY A 433 -21.89 -10.25 -6.38
C GLY A 433 -22.19 -9.28 -5.24
N ARG A 434 -22.07 -9.72 -3.98
CA ARG A 434 -22.31 -8.87 -2.80
C ARG A 434 -21.14 -7.99 -2.44
N VAL A 435 -19.93 -8.42 -2.78
CA VAL A 435 -18.68 -7.72 -2.51
C VAL A 435 -17.93 -7.54 -3.84
N GLU A 436 -17.35 -6.37 -4.05
CA GLU A 436 -16.47 -6.14 -5.20
C GLU A 436 -15.16 -6.93 -4.98
N PRO A 437 -14.67 -7.73 -5.96
CA PRO A 437 -13.50 -8.59 -5.75
C PRO A 437 -12.22 -7.90 -5.26
N LEU A 438 -11.92 -6.66 -5.70
CA LEU A 438 -10.75 -5.92 -5.23
C LEU A 438 -10.94 -5.40 -3.79
N ALA A 439 -12.15 -5.03 -3.40
CA ALA A 439 -12.48 -4.75 -2.01
C ALA A 439 -12.29 -6.00 -1.15
N GLY A 440 -12.81 -7.15 -1.61
CA GLY A 440 -12.61 -8.44 -0.95
C GLY A 440 -11.14 -8.81 -0.81
N LEU A 441 -10.32 -8.61 -1.84
CA LEU A 441 -8.88 -8.81 -1.82
C LEU A 441 -8.21 -7.96 -0.73
N GLY A 442 -8.52 -6.67 -0.68
CA GLY A 442 -7.92 -5.77 0.31
C GLY A 442 -8.31 -6.10 1.75
N VAL A 443 -9.57 -6.49 2.00
CA VAL A 443 -9.98 -6.98 3.34
C VAL A 443 -9.28 -8.30 3.68
N ALA A 444 -9.19 -9.24 2.73
CA ALA A 444 -8.54 -10.53 2.95
C ALA A 444 -7.05 -10.37 3.27
N LEU A 445 -6.33 -9.55 2.50
CA LEU A 445 -4.91 -9.25 2.77
C LEU A 445 -4.72 -8.50 4.09
N GLY A 446 -5.63 -7.57 4.42
CA GLY A 446 -5.64 -6.89 5.71
C GLY A 446 -5.86 -7.84 6.88
N ALA A 447 -6.74 -8.84 6.72
CA ALA A 447 -6.95 -9.87 7.73
C ALA A 447 -5.72 -10.76 7.90
N VAL A 448 -5.09 -11.20 6.81
CA VAL A 448 -3.84 -11.97 6.86
C VAL A 448 -2.73 -11.19 7.57
N ALA A 449 -2.62 -9.89 7.33
CA ALA A 449 -1.66 -9.03 8.02
C ALA A 449 -1.98 -8.87 9.53
N LEU A 450 -3.23 -8.52 9.86
CA LEU A 450 -3.65 -8.20 11.22
C LEU A 450 -3.78 -9.42 12.13
N LEU A 451 -4.18 -10.57 11.58
CA LEU A 451 -4.37 -11.81 12.33
C LEU A 451 -3.16 -12.74 12.18
N GLY A 452 -2.13 -12.31 11.44
CA GLY A 452 -0.86 -12.99 11.34
C GLY A 452 -0.02 -12.90 12.62
N PRO A 453 1.07 -13.67 12.69
CA PRO A 453 1.96 -13.70 13.86
C PRO A 453 2.76 -12.41 14.03
N VAL A 454 2.98 -11.69 12.93
CA VAL A 454 3.82 -10.51 12.83
C VAL A 454 3.08 -9.42 12.07
N LEU A 455 3.15 -8.19 12.58
CA LEU A 455 2.58 -7.02 11.94
C LEU A 455 3.61 -5.89 11.93
N HIS A 456 3.88 -5.38 10.74
CA HIS A 456 4.73 -4.21 10.53
C HIS A 456 3.94 -3.09 9.83
N PRO A 457 4.35 -1.81 9.98
CA PRO A 457 3.66 -0.67 9.37
C PRO A 457 3.37 -0.81 7.88
N TRP A 458 4.32 -1.36 7.13
CA TRP A 458 4.21 -1.52 5.68
C TRP A 458 3.24 -2.64 5.26
N TYR A 459 2.78 -3.50 6.16
CA TYR A 459 1.74 -4.50 5.82
C TYR A 459 0.38 -3.85 5.53
N LEU A 460 0.17 -2.60 5.99
CA LEU A 460 -0.98 -1.80 5.57
C LEU A 460 -1.01 -1.59 4.04
N LEU A 461 0.13 -1.67 3.36
CA LEU A 461 0.23 -1.58 1.91
C LEU A 461 -0.36 -2.79 1.19
N TRP A 462 -0.68 -3.88 1.89
CA TRP A 462 -1.39 -5.01 1.29
C TRP A 462 -2.90 -4.73 1.20
N ALA A 463 -3.46 -4.10 2.23
CA ALA A 463 -4.89 -3.85 2.35
C ALA A 463 -5.34 -2.54 1.72
N ILE A 464 -4.61 -1.45 1.96
CA ILE A 464 -5.03 -0.10 1.57
C ILE A 464 -5.16 0.03 0.05
N PRO A 465 -4.22 -0.43 -0.80
CA PRO A 465 -4.33 -0.16 -2.23
C PRO A 465 -5.54 -0.81 -2.91
N PRO A 466 -5.85 -2.11 -2.72
CA PRO A 466 -7.06 -2.71 -3.26
C PRO A 466 -8.36 -2.09 -2.71
N LEU A 467 -8.38 -1.68 -1.44
CA LEU A 467 -9.55 -0.98 -0.85
C LEU A 467 -9.71 0.45 -1.40
N ALA A 468 -8.61 1.21 -1.47
CA ALA A 468 -8.62 2.61 -1.92
C ALA A 468 -9.06 2.77 -3.38
N LEU A 469 -8.84 1.74 -4.22
CA LEU A 469 -9.29 1.71 -5.60
C LEU A 469 -10.70 1.11 -5.76
N SER A 470 -11.28 0.46 -4.75
CA SER A 470 -12.56 -0.26 -4.89
C SER A 470 -13.74 0.39 -4.15
N THR A 471 -13.49 1.30 -3.20
CA THR A 471 -14.58 1.95 -2.44
C THR A 471 -14.42 3.46 -2.29
N ASN A 472 -15.56 4.16 -2.30
CA ASN A 472 -15.68 5.58 -1.93
C ASN A 472 -16.21 5.76 -0.50
N ASP A 473 -16.36 4.68 0.27
CA ASP A 473 -16.90 4.73 1.62
C ASP A 473 -16.13 5.72 2.51
N LYS A 474 -16.89 6.65 3.11
CA LYS A 474 -16.34 7.73 3.93
C LYS A 474 -15.66 7.18 5.18
N ARG A 475 -16.23 6.13 5.80
CA ARG A 475 -15.67 5.54 7.03
C ARG A 475 -14.32 4.91 6.74
N PHE A 476 -14.23 4.07 5.70
CA PHE A 476 -12.96 3.50 5.25
C PHE A 476 -11.92 4.60 4.95
N ARG A 477 -12.27 5.61 4.17
CA ARG A 477 -11.30 6.66 3.79
C ARG A 477 -10.78 7.42 5.00
N ILE A 478 -11.65 7.79 5.95
CA ILE A 478 -11.24 8.44 7.20
C ILE A 478 -10.35 7.49 8.02
N THR A 479 -10.77 6.25 8.24
CA THR A 479 -10.01 5.26 9.01
C THR A 479 -8.64 5.01 8.38
N ALA A 480 -8.57 4.75 7.08
CA ALA A 480 -7.32 4.58 6.35
C ALA A 480 -6.43 5.83 6.43
N THR A 481 -7.03 7.02 6.45
CA THR A 481 -6.30 8.28 6.59
C THR A 481 -5.64 8.40 7.97
N VAL A 482 -6.44 8.22 9.03
CA VAL A 482 -5.97 8.31 10.42
C VAL A 482 -4.95 7.23 10.72
N VAL A 483 -5.24 5.97 10.35
CA VAL A 483 -4.32 4.85 10.55
C VAL A 483 -3.01 5.08 9.80
N SER A 484 -3.05 5.54 8.54
CA SER A 484 -1.82 5.83 7.79
C SER A 484 -1.00 6.95 8.42
N ALA A 485 -1.64 8.05 8.84
CA ALA A 485 -0.96 9.17 9.50
C ALA A 485 -0.29 8.75 10.80
N SER A 486 -0.99 7.97 11.64
CA SER A 486 -0.46 7.49 12.91
C SER A 486 0.65 6.47 12.72
N VAL A 487 0.40 5.45 11.88
CA VAL A 487 1.34 4.33 11.67
C VAL A 487 2.62 4.76 10.99
N ALA A 488 2.56 5.75 10.09
CA ALA A 488 3.74 6.35 9.46
C ALA A 488 4.72 7.01 10.46
N LEU A 489 4.25 7.33 11.67
CA LEU A 489 5.05 7.95 12.73
C LEU A 489 5.46 6.97 13.84
N LEU A 490 5.21 5.66 13.69
CA LEU A 490 5.53 4.68 14.74
C LEU A 490 6.98 4.17 14.72
N VAL A 491 7.62 4.19 13.55
CA VAL A 491 8.95 3.59 13.38
C VAL A 491 10.03 4.67 13.33
N PRO A 492 11.02 4.61 14.23
CA PRO A 492 12.17 5.50 14.15
C PRO A 492 12.97 5.34 12.85
N PRO A 493 13.49 6.44 12.30
CA PRO A 493 14.34 6.50 11.09
C PRO A 493 15.51 5.50 10.96
N THR A 494 16.10 5.01 12.05
CA THR A 494 17.30 4.14 11.95
C THR A 494 17.00 2.69 11.58
N GLY A 495 15.78 2.21 11.80
CA GLY A 495 15.43 0.79 11.61
C GLY A 495 16.19 -0.19 12.50
N MET A 496 16.76 0.29 13.62
CA MET A 496 17.53 -0.50 14.59
C MET A 496 17.13 -0.16 16.02
N ALA A 497 17.38 -1.10 16.94
CA ALA A 497 17.20 -0.88 18.36
C ALA A 497 18.18 0.19 18.90
N TYR A 498 17.68 1.07 19.75
CA TYR A 498 18.47 2.09 20.47
C TYR A 498 18.97 1.55 21.80
N THR A 499 19.53 0.33 21.81
CA THR A 499 20.08 -0.27 23.02
C THR A 499 21.13 0.67 23.60
N LEU A 500 20.97 1.06 24.87
CA LEU A 500 21.81 2.05 25.58
C LEU A 500 21.74 3.51 25.07
N ARG A 501 20.86 3.83 24.10
CA ARG A 501 20.68 5.19 23.53
C ARG A 501 19.22 5.59 23.34
N ALA A 502 18.29 4.91 24.02
CA ALA A 502 16.86 5.12 23.85
C ALA A 502 16.39 6.56 24.11
N TYR A 503 17.10 7.29 24.99
CA TYR A 503 16.84 8.71 25.29
C TYR A 503 17.02 9.64 24.08
N MET A 504 17.76 9.24 23.05
CA MET A 504 17.94 10.06 21.84
C MET A 504 16.64 10.24 21.06
N ILE A 505 15.75 9.23 21.08
CA ILE A 505 14.47 9.28 20.37
C ILE A 505 13.57 10.40 20.92
N PRO A 506 13.20 10.42 22.22
CA PRO A 506 12.32 11.47 22.74
C PRO A 506 12.91 12.87 22.58
N PHE A 507 14.23 13.06 22.78
CA PHE A 507 14.85 14.38 22.56
C PHE A 507 14.76 14.84 21.10
N ALA A 508 15.03 13.94 20.15
CA ALA A 508 14.90 14.27 18.75
C ALA A 508 13.45 14.56 18.34
N VAL A 509 12.48 13.78 18.86
CA VAL A 509 11.05 14.01 18.63
C VAL A 509 10.61 15.35 19.21
N ILE A 510 11.01 15.69 20.44
CA ILE A 510 10.68 16.98 21.07
C ILE A 510 11.23 18.14 20.24
N ALA A 511 12.52 18.08 19.87
CA ALA A 511 13.15 19.10 19.02
C ALA A 511 12.44 19.23 17.66
N ALA A 512 12.08 18.09 17.04
CA ALA A 512 11.34 18.06 15.79
C ALA A 512 9.94 18.68 15.92
N VAL A 513 9.21 18.39 17.00
CA VAL A 513 7.88 18.96 17.26
C VAL A 513 7.97 20.48 17.44
N LEU A 514 8.93 20.98 18.22
CA LEU A 514 9.13 22.42 18.39
C LEU A 514 9.45 23.11 17.06
N ALA A 515 10.39 22.56 16.28
CA ALA A 515 10.71 23.06 14.96
C ALA A 515 9.50 22.99 14.01
N PHE A 516 8.73 21.90 14.07
CA PHE A 516 7.54 21.71 13.26
C PHE A 516 6.46 22.76 13.56
N LEU A 517 6.19 23.05 14.84
CA LEU A 517 5.27 24.13 15.24
C LEU A 517 5.69 25.47 14.65
N ILE A 518 7.00 25.78 14.65
CA ILE A 518 7.53 27.00 14.02
C ILE A 518 7.25 26.98 12.50
N THR A 519 7.48 25.85 11.82
CA THR A 519 7.17 25.74 10.38
C THR A 519 5.70 25.95 10.06
N LEU A 520 4.79 25.50 10.95
CA LEU A 520 3.35 25.71 10.78
C LEU A 520 2.96 27.19 10.86
N LEU A 521 3.67 28.01 11.65
CA LEU A 521 3.43 29.45 11.73
C LEU A 521 3.71 30.15 10.38
N PHE A 522 4.76 29.74 9.66
CA PHE A 522 5.12 30.34 8.37
C PHE A 522 4.13 30.06 7.23
N VAL A 523 3.40 28.95 7.32
CA VAL A 523 2.40 28.52 6.33
C VAL A 523 0.94 28.79 6.76
N ARG A 524 0.74 29.35 7.95
CA ARG A 524 -0.59 29.69 8.47
C ARG A 524 -1.35 30.60 7.48
N GLY A 525 -2.60 30.24 7.21
CA GLY A 525 -3.46 30.95 6.25
C GLY A 525 -3.12 30.73 4.77
N LYS A 526 -2.06 29.98 4.45
CA LYS A 526 -1.63 29.66 3.07
C LYS A 526 -1.90 28.21 2.66
N VAL A 527 -2.46 27.40 3.55
CA VAL A 527 -2.77 25.98 3.36
C VAL A 527 -4.24 25.69 3.67
N PRO A 528 -4.82 24.58 3.17
CA PRO A 528 -6.18 24.19 3.48
C PRO A 528 -6.39 23.94 4.98
N GLN A 529 -7.55 24.32 5.51
CA GLN A 529 -7.93 23.98 6.88
C GLN A 529 -8.29 22.50 7.00
N LEU A 530 -7.66 21.79 7.93
CA LEU A 530 -7.92 20.37 8.20
C LEU A 530 -9.17 20.15 9.06
N LEU A 531 -9.40 21.03 10.04
CA LEU A 531 -10.60 21.05 10.86
C LEU A 531 -11.57 22.08 10.27
N PRO A 532 -12.90 21.84 10.31
CA PRO A 532 -13.86 22.91 10.08
C PRO A 532 -13.58 24.04 11.10
N PRO A 533 -13.75 25.31 10.72
CA PRO A 533 -13.65 26.39 11.69
C PRO A 533 -14.63 26.09 12.82
N PHE A 534 -14.19 26.25 14.08
CA PHE A 534 -15.11 26.29 15.20
C PHE A 534 -16.08 27.43 14.92
N SER A 535 -17.26 27.11 14.40
CA SER A 535 -18.35 28.07 14.33
C SER A 535 -18.61 28.46 15.78
N ASN A 536 -18.31 29.71 16.13
CA ASN A 536 -18.79 30.31 17.36
C ASN A 536 -20.30 30.05 17.41
N VAL A 537 -20.70 29.12 18.28
CA VAL A 537 -22.06 29.03 18.77
C VAL A 537 -22.24 30.25 19.66
N SER A 538 -22.32 31.44 19.05
CA SER A 538 -22.77 32.63 19.74
C SER A 538 -23.59 33.47 18.77
N LYS A 539 -24.81 33.75 19.23
CA LYS A 539 -25.79 34.68 18.66
C LYS A 539 -26.55 34.17 17.44
N ARG A 540 -27.49 33.24 17.68
CA ARG A 540 -28.86 33.51 17.25
C ARG A 540 -29.55 34.17 18.45
N SER A 541 -29.90 35.43 18.23
CA SER A 541 -30.76 36.30 19.04
C SER A 541 -32.06 35.64 19.44
#